data_AF-A0A0A1WJR9-F1
#
_entry.id   AF-A0A0A1WJR9-F1
#
_cell.length_a   1.000
_cell.length_b   1.000
_cell.length_c   1.000
_cell.angle_alpha   90.00
_cell.angle_beta   90.00
_cell.angle_gamma   90.00
#
_symmetry.space_group_name_H-M   'P 1'
#
loop_
_entity.id
_entity.type
_entity.pdbx_description
1 polymer ?
#
loop_
_entity_poly.entity_id
_entity_poly.type
_entity_poly.pdbx_seq_one_letter_code
_entity_poly.pdbx_strand_id
1 'polypeptide(L)'
;MKFVIVFVVVGIAAVLAAPAPQQEAQVLRYDSDVEPEGYKFLVETSDGKLHEEEGKLKDVGTDHEAIVVRGSFSYVGDDGQTYTVNYIADENGFQPEGAHLPHV
;
A
#
# COMPACT_ATOMS: atom_id res chain seq x y z
N MET A 1 42.95 -18.04 -20.88
CA MET A 1 42.98 -16.61 -20.48
C MET A 1 41.76 -15.82 -20.92
N LYS A 2 41.25 -15.96 -22.17
CA LYS A 2 40.02 -15.28 -22.65
C LYS A 2 38.73 -15.66 -21.89
N PHE A 3 38.55 -16.93 -21.53
CA PHE A 3 37.33 -17.42 -20.84
C PHE A 3 37.23 -17.01 -19.37
N VAL A 4 38.35 -16.78 -18.69
CA VAL A 4 38.38 -16.34 -17.28
C VAL A 4 37.83 -14.92 -17.16
N ILE A 5 38.15 -14.05 -18.12
CA ILE A 5 37.66 -12.66 -18.14
C ILE A 5 36.14 -12.62 -18.33
N VAL A 6 35.57 -13.50 -19.16
CA VAL A 6 34.11 -13.57 -19.37
C VAL A 6 33.40 -14.01 -18.09
N PHE A 7 33.91 -15.02 -17.37
CA PHE A 7 33.33 -15.45 -16.10
C PHE A 7 33.41 -14.38 -15.01
N VAL A 8 34.50 -13.61 -14.96
CA VAL A 8 34.64 -12.50 -14.00
C VAL A 8 33.68 -11.36 -14.31
N VAL A 9 33.52 -10.98 -15.58
CA VAL A 9 32.59 -9.91 -15.97
C VAL A 9 31.13 -10.32 -15.76
N VAL A 10 30.76 -11.57 -16.09
CA VAL A 10 29.40 -12.09 -15.84
C VAL A 10 29.14 -12.23 -14.33
N GLY A 11 30.13 -12.66 -13.55
CA GLY A 11 30.02 -12.73 -12.10
C GLY A 11 29.82 -11.37 -11.44
N ILE A 12 30.55 -10.34 -11.87
CA ILE A 12 30.38 -8.96 -11.36
C ILE A 12 29.03 -8.39 -11.77
N ALA A 13 28.57 -8.61 -13.00
CA ALA A 13 27.25 -8.17 -13.45
C ALA A 13 26.10 -8.85 -12.68
N ALA A 14 26.25 -10.14 -12.33
CA ALA A 14 25.26 -10.86 -11.53
C ALA A 14 25.19 -10.37 -10.08
N VAL A 15 26.31 -9.93 -9.49
CA VAL A 15 26.32 -9.33 -8.13
C VAL A 15 25.63 -7.96 -8.10
N LEU A 16 25.71 -7.18 -9.18
CA LEU A 16 25.03 -5.87 -9.30
C LEU A 16 23.52 -6.00 -9.59
N ALA A 17 23.06 -7.18 -10.02
CA ALA A 17 21.65 -7.47 -10.30
C ALA A 17 20.94 -8.20 -9.15
N ALA A 18 21.64 -8.46 -8.04
CA ALA A 18 20.99 -9.01 -6.85
C ALA A 18 19.99 -7.98 -6.31
N PRO A 19 18.74 -8.36 -6.01
CA PRO A 19 17.83 -7.45 -5.33
C PRO A 19 18.49 -7.00 -4.04
N ALA A 20 18.48 -5.69 -3.79
CA ALA A 20 18.90 -5.16 -2.50
C ALA A 20 18.12 -5.93 -1.41
N PRO A 21 18.77 -6.32 -0.28
CA PRO A 21 18.08 -7.01 0.79
C PRO A 21 16.86 -6.17 1.18
N GLN A 22 15.68 -6.67 0.84
CA GLN A 22 14.42 -6.04 1.23
C GLN A 22 14.36 -6.16 2.74
N GLN A 23 14.60 -5.05 3.41
CA GLN A 23 14.51 -4.97 4.85
C GLN A 23 13.06 -5.28 5.20
N GLU A 24 12.82 -6.43 5.84
CA GLU A 24 11.47 -6.84 6.21
C GLU A 24 10.84 -5.75 7.09
N ALA A 25 9.76 -5.14 6.60
CA ALA A 25 9.04 -4.14 7.34
C ALA A 25 8.33 -4.79 8.54
N GLN A 26 8.48 -4.19 9.72
CA GLN A 26 7.83 -4.66 10.94
C GLN A 26 6.55 -3.84 11.16
N VAL A 27 5.50 -4.48 11.66
CA VAL A 27 4.30 -3.77 12.12
C VAL A 27 4.63 -3.05 13.42
N LEU A 28 4.52 -1.72 13.41
CA LEU A 28 4.72 -0.87 14.57
C LEU A 28 3.42 -0.66 15.36
N ARG A 29 2.30 -0.53 14.65
CA ARG A 29 0.98 -0.36 15.23
C ARG A 29 -0.07 -1.12 14.43
N TYR A 30 -0.98 -1.75 15.15
CA TYR A 30 -2.13 -2.43 14.58
C TYR A 30 -3.34 -2.20 15.49
N ASP A 31 -4.34 -1.50 14.96
CA ASP A 31 -5.65 -1.37 15.59
C ASP A 31 -6.70 -2.01 14.68
N SER A 32 -7.64 -2.76 15.26
CA SER A 32 -8.71 -3.41 14.52
C SER A 32 -9.93 -3.53 15.40
N ASP A 33 -11.08 -3.14 14.86
CA ASP A 33 -12.36 -3.22 15.51
C ASP A 33 -13.42 -3.57 14.47
N VAL A 34 -14.27 -4.53 14.83
CA VAL A 34 -15.25 -5.14 13.94
C VAL A 34 -16.61 -4.99 14.60
N GLU A 35 -17.51 -4.34 13.87
CA GLU A 35 -18.88 -4.06 14.27
C GLU A 35 -19.84 -4.90 13.40
N PRO A 36 -21.10 -5.12 13.80
CA PRO A 36 -22.04 -5.93 13.02
C PRO A 36 -22.24 -5.47 11.57
N GLU A 37 -22.15 -4.16 11.34
CA GLU A 37 -22.38 -3.52 10.03
C GLU A 37 -21.15 -2.77 9.52
N GLY A 38 -19.97 -3.05 10.08
CA GLY A 38 -18.78 -2.32 9.68
C GLY A 38 -17.51 -2.80 10.34
N TYR A 39 -16.43 -2.13 9.99
CA TYR A 39 -15.12 -2.34 10.59
C TYR A 39 -14.32 -1.06 10.52
N LYS A 40 -13.25 -1.02 11.32
CA LYS A 40 -12.19 -0.03 11.21
C LYS A 40 -10.86 -0.70 11.53
N PHE A 41 -9.82 -0.33 10.81
CA PHE A 41 -8.47 -0.74 11.14
C PHE A 41 -7.45 0.35 10.86
N LEU A 42 -6.30 0.21 11.51
CA LEU A 42 -5.10 0.96 11.24
C LEU A 42 -3.88 0.02 11.28
N VAL A 43 -3.00 0.16 10.29
CA VAL A 43 -1.69 -0.52 10.22
C VAL A 43 -0.61 0.53 10.00
N GLU A 44 0.41 0.51 10.84
CA GLU A 44 1.64 1.29 10.66
C GLU A 44 2.83 0.34 10.57
N THR A 45 3.71 0.53 9.60
CA THR A 45 4.90 -0.31 9.39
C THR A 45 6.19 0.50 9.46
N SER A 46 7.29 -0.18 9.83
CA SER A 46 8.59 0.43 10.11
C SER A 46 9.27 1.07 8.89
N ASP A 47 8.79 0.76 7.69
CA ASP A 47 9.22 1.39 6.43
C ASP A 47 8.41 2.64 6.08
N GLY A 48 7.62 3.16 7.03
CA GLY A 48 6.91 4.44 6.90
C GLY A 48 5.59 4.33 6.14
N LYS A 49 5.02 3.13 5.98
CA LYS A 49 3.64 2.99 5.50
C LYS A 49 2.65 3.12 6.65
N LEU A 50 1.55 3.82 6.37
CA LEU A 50 0.41 3.95 7.25
C LEU A 50 -0.86 3.72 6.43
N HIS A 51 -1.75 2.84 6.87
CA HIS A 51 -3.04 2.61 6.24
C HIS A 51 -4.10 2.60 7.33
N GLU A 52 -5.09 3.49 7.20
CA GLU A 52 -6.27 3.53 8.04
C GLU A 52 -7.52 3.52 7.16
N GLU A 53 -8.50 2.69 7.47
CA GLU A 53 -9.80 2.71 6.80
C GLU A 53 -10.93 2.27 7.71
N GLU A 54 -12.14 2.76 7.39
CA GLU A 54 -13.40 2.27 7.91
C GLU A 54 -14.30 1.81 6.77
N GLY A 55 -14.92 0.63 6.94
CA GLY A 55 -15.97 0.12 6.07
C GLY A 55 -17.29 0.10 6.80
N LYS A 56 -18.36 0.57 6.15
CA LYS A 56 -19.74 0.53 6.69
C LYS A 56 -20.69 -0.03 5.64
N LEU A 57 -21.56 -0.94 6.04
CA LEU A 57 -22.68 -1.37 5.21
C LEU A 57 -23.67 -0.21 5.05
N LYS A 58 -24.23 -0.14 3.85
CA LYS A 58 -25.25 0.81 3.42
C LYS A 58 -26.44 -0.01 2.90
N ASP A 59 -27.64 0.52 3.10
CA ASP A 59 -28.90 -0.09 2.63
C ASP A 59 -29.10 -1.55 3.11
N VAL A 60 -28.71 -1.81 4.37
CA VAL A 60 -28.77 -3.14 5.02
C VAL A 60 -30.18 -3.74 4.94
N GLY A 61 -30.26 -4.99 4.51
CA GLY A 61 -31.51 -5.73 4.35
C GLY A 61 -32.29 -5.41 3.08
N THR A 62 -31.68 -4.76 2.09
CA THR A 62 -32.29 -4.46 0.78
C THR A 62 -31.51 -5.11 -0.36
N ASP A 63 -32.08 -5.13 -1.58
CA ASP A 63 -31.38 -5.59 -2.79
C ASP A 63 -30.22 -4.65 -3.21
N HIS A 64 -30.08 -3.50 -2.55
CA HIS A 64 -29.02 -2.51 -2.76
C HIS A 64 -27.97 -2.52 -1.65
N GLU A 65 -27.99 -3.50 -0.75
CA GLU A 65 -26.99 -3.61 0.32
C GLU A 65 -25.57 -3.65 -0.26
N ALA A 66 -24.74 -2.70 0.17
CA ALA A 66 -23.37 -2.54 -0.30
C ALA A 66 -22.47 -2.00 0.81
N ILE A 67 -21.17 -2.24 0.70
CA ILE A 67 -20.19 -1.65 1.61
C ILE A 67 -19.64 -0.34 1.04
N VAL A 68 -19.56 0.68 1.88
CA VAL A 68 -18.86 1.93 1.59
C VAL A 68 -17.61 1.99 2.45
N VAL A 69 -16.46 2.12 1.81
CA VAL A 69 -15.15 2.22 2.49
C VAL A 69 -14.62 3.63 2.36
N ARG A 70 -14.15 4.20 3.48
CA ARG A 70 -13.41 5.46 3.52
C ARG A 70 -12.08 5.21 4.19
N GLY A 71 -11.00 5.66 3.58
CA GLY A 71 -9.69 5.44 4.17
C GLY A 71 -8.63 6.36 3.60
N SER A 72 -7.43 6.17 4.13
CA SER A 72 -6.21 6.76 3.64
C SER A 72 -5.08 5.75 3.70
N PHE A 73 -4.17 5.81 2.74
CA PHE A 73 -2.87 5.17 2.87
C PHE A 73 -1.76 6.16 2.55
N SER A 74 -0.64 6.02 3.25
CA SER A 74 0.55 6.83 3.07
C SER A 74 1.79 5.94 2.95
N TYR A 75 2.77 6.39 2.17
CA TYR A 75 4.05 5.73 1.98
C TYR A 75 5.15 6.74 1.69
N VAL A 76 6.41 6.36 1.94
CA VAL A 76 7.58 7.15 1.53
C VAL A 76 7.98 6.71 0.12
N GLY A 77 8.05 7.67 -0.81
CA GLY A 77 8.49 7.41 -2.19
C GLY A 77 10.01 7.35 -2.31
N ASP A 78 10.48 6.96 -3.50
CA ASP A 78 11.91 6.84 -3.81
C ASP A 78 12.67 8.18 -3.74
N ASP A 79 11.94 9.30 -3.80
CA ASP A 79 12.44 10.67 -3.62
C ASP A 79 12.50 11.11 -2.14
N GLY A 80 12.13 10.24 -1.22
CA GLY A 80 12.06 10.51 0.21
C GLY A 80 10.84 11.33 0.66
N GLN A 81 9.91 11.65 -0.25
CA GLN A 81 8.69 12.38 0.09
C GLN A 81 7.60 11.41 0.58
N THR A 82 6.80 11.84 1.53
CA THR A 82 5.61 11.09 1.94
C THR A 82 4.45 11.41 1.00
N TYR A 83 3.90 10.37 0.39
CA TYR A 83 2.72 10.43 -0.45
C TYR A 83 1.53 9.89 0.33
N THR A 84 0.42 10.63 0.31
CA THR A 84 -0.84 10.24 0.92
C THR A 84 -1.93 10.19 -0.16
N VAL A 85 -2.73 9.14 -0.10
CA VAL A 85 -3.96 8.99 -0.89
C VAL A 85 -5.11 8.84 0.09
N ASN A 86 -6.08 9.75 0.00
CA ASN A 86 -7.39 9.60 0.63
C ASN A 86 -8.35 9.00 -0.41
N TYR A 87 -9.33 8.21 0.02
CA TYR A 87 -10.27 7.62 -0.93
C TYR A 87 -11.63 7.32 -0.32
N ILE A 88 -12.61 7.25 -1.22
CA ILE A 88 -13.91 6.63 -0.99
C ILE A 88 -14.06 5.49 -2.01
N ALA A 89 -14.48 4.32 -1.55
CA ALA A 89 -14.89 3.22 -2.40
C ALA A 89 -16.35 2.89 -2.12
N ASP A 90 -17.20 3.06 -3.14
CA ASP A 90 -18.64 2.82 -3.07
C ASP A 90 -19.15 2.23 -4.40
N GLU A 91 -20.46 2.28 -4.65
CA GLU A 91 -21.06 1.76 -5.89
C GLU A 91 -20.54 2.42 -7.18
N ASN A 92 -19.91 3.60 -7.08
CA ASN A 92 -19.26 4.30 -8.19
C ASN A 92 -17.78 3.93 -8.35
N GLY A 93 -17.28 2.98 -7.55
CA GLY A 93 -15.91 2.51 -7.56
C GLY A 93 -14.98 3.31 -6.65
N PHE A 94 -13.68 3.12 -6.86
CA PHE A 94 -12.62 3.73 -6.07
C PHE A 94 -12.31 5.15 -6.57
N GLN A 95 -12.43 6.12 -5.66
CA GLN A 95 -12.31 7.55 -5.94
C GLN A 95 -11.15 8.12 -5.11
N PRO A 96 -9.91 8.08 -5.62
CA PRO A 96 -8.74 8.54 -4.88
C PRO A 96 -8.51 10.05 -5.04
N GLU A 97 -8.02 10.66 -3.97
CA GLU A 97 -7.54 12.03 -3.92
C GLU A 97 -6.14 12.06 -3.30
N GLY A 98 -5.22 12.74 -3.97
CA GLY A 98 -3.85 12.92 -3.49
C GLY A 98 -3.12 13.94 -4.35
N ALA A 99 -2.24 14.74 -3.73
CA ALA A 99 -1.53 15.84 -4.41
C ALA A 99 -0.67 15.40 -5.61
N HIS A 100 -0.32 14.11 -5.69
CA HIS A 100 0.51 13.51 -6.73
C HIS A 100 -0.32 12.80 -7.82
N LEU A 101 -1.64 12.73 -7.66
CA LEU A 101 -2.53 12.08 -8.62
C LEU A 101 -2.98 13.08 -9.70
N PRO A 102 -3.25 12.61 -10.94
CA PRO A 102 -3.88 13.44 -11.94
C PRO A 102 -5.26 13.90 -11.48
N HIS A 103 -5.56 15.18 -11.68
CA HIS A 103 -6.94 15.69 -11.57
C HIS A 103 -7.66 15.40 -12.88
N VAL A 104 -8.81 14.72 -12.79
CA VAL A 104 -9.73 14.47 -13.92
C VAL A 104 -10.87 15.48 -13.94
#